data_AF-A0A7C4S6Q1-F1
#
_entry.id   AF-A0A7C4S6Q1-F1
#
_cell.length_a   1.000
_cell.length_b   1.000
_cell.length_c   1.000
_cell.angle_alpha   90.00
_cell.angle_beta   90.00
_cell.angle_gamma   90.00
#
_symmetry.space_group_name_H-M   'P 1'
#
loop_
_entity.id
_entity.type
_entity.pdbx_description
1 polymer ?
#
loop_
_entity_poly.entity_id
_entity_poly.type
_entity_poly.pdbx_seq_one_letter_code
_entity_poly.pdbx_strand_id
1 'polypeptide(L)' 'MSTKPVEIGDLKEGSFVVIDNVPCRVVSIEKSKTGKHGSAKARVTA' A
#
# COMPACT_ATOMS: atom_id res chain seq x y z
N MET A 1 19.33 -4.27 -3.47
CA MET A 1 18.43 -4.06 -2.32
C MET A 1 17.57 -5.29 -2.15
N SER A 2 17.33 -5.75 -0.93
CA SER A 2 16.40 -6.86 -0.68
C SER A 2 15.01 -6.29 -0.45
N THR A 3 14.02 -6.79 -1.20
CA THR A 3 12.60 -6.41 -1.03
C THR A 3 11.82 -7.64 -0.59
N LYS A 4 10.89 -7.45 0.35
CA LYS A 4 9.97 -8.51 0.78
C LYS A 4 8.54 -8.13 0.36
N PRO A 5 7.83 -8.95 -0.43
CA PRO A 5 6.43 -8.72 -0.71
C PRO A 5 5.59 -8.90 0.57
N VAL A 6 4.59 -8.04 0.73
CA VAL A 6 3.63 -8.05 1.84
C VAL A 6 2.24 -7.71 1.31
N GLU A 7 1.20 -8.13 2.01
CA GLU A 7 -0.17 -7.78 1.67
C GLU A 7 -0.43 -6.28 1.92
N ILE A 8 -1.18 -5.65 1.02
CA ILE A 8 -1.48 -4.21 1.11
C ILE A 8 -2.28 -3.86 2.37
N GLY A 9 -3.03 -4.84 2.92
CA GLY A 9 -3.79 -4.68 4.15
C GLY A 9 -2.93 -4.47 5.39
N ASP A 10 -1.69 -4.98 5.37
CA ASP A 10 -0.75 -4.95 6.50
C ASP A 10 0.13 -3.68 6.50
N LEU A 11 0.14 -2.93 5.39
CA LEU A 11 0.91 -1.70 5.25
C LEU A 11 0.31 -0.59 6.14
N LYS A 12 1.18 0.18 6.78
CA LYS A 12 0.83 1.32 7.65
C LYS A 12 1.59 2.57 7.24
N GLU A 13 1.05 3.73 7.60
CA GLU A 13 1.78 5.00 7.48
C GLU A 13 3.15 4.93 8.18
N GLY A 14 4.15 5.52 7.53
CA GLY A 14 5.55 5.43 7.96
C GLY A 14 6.28 4.15 7.55
N SER A 15 5.59 3.14 7.01
CA SER A 15 6.24 1.97 6.39
C SER A 15 6.92 2.35 5.07
N PHE A 16 7.82 1.50 4.58
CA PHE A 16 8.46 1.68 3.28
C PHE A 16 7.84 0.76 2.23
N VAL A 17 7.65 1.30 1.04
CA VAL A 17 7.16 0.58 -0.15
C VAL A 17 8.01 0.98 -1.35
N VAL A 18 8.16 0.07 -2.31
CA VAL A 18 8.88 0.36 -3.56
C VAL A 18 7.86 0.77 -4.62
N ILE A 19 8.01 1.97 -5.18
CA ILE A 19 7.23 2.50 -6.30
C ILE A 19 8.21 2.85 -7.41
N ASP A 20 8.01 2.34 -8.62
CA ASP A 20 8.89 2.56 -9.77
C ASP A 20 10.39 2.29 -9.49
N ASN A 21 10.69 1.22 -8.74
CA ASN A 21 12.02 0.84 -8.27
C ASN A 21 12.69 1.80 -7.27
N VAL A 22 11.94 2.77 -6.74
CA VAL A 22 12.41 3.71 -5.72
C VAL A 22 11.77 3.38 -4.37
N PRO A 23 12.55 3.28 -3.27
CA PRO A 23 11.99 3.12 -1.93
C PRO A 23 11.38 4.43 -1.45
N CYS A 24 10.07 4.45 -1.22
CA CYS A 24 9.33 5.59 -0.73
C CYS A 24 8.75 5.31 0.67
N ARG A 25 8.59 6.36 1.47
CA ARG A 25 7.94 6.28 2.78
C ARG A 25 6.46 6.58 2.61
N VAL A 26 5.61 5.67 3.04
CA VAL A 26 4.16 5.87 2.98
C VAL A 26 3.74 7.03 3.87
N VAL A 27 3.11 8.05 3.27
CA VAL A 27 2.58 9.22 3.98
C VAL A 27 1.09 9.08 4.30
N SER A 28 0.33 8.35 3.47
CA SER A 28 -1.07 8.04 3.75
C SER A 28 -1.55 6.79 3.02
N ILE A 29 -2.57 6.12 3.59
CA ILE A 29 -3.24 4.97 2.97
C ILE A 29 -4.75 5.15 3.06
N GLU A 30 -5.41 5.22 1.90
CA GLU A 30 -6.86 5.25 1.81
C GLU A 30 -7.41 3.88 1.39
N LYS A 31 -8.42 3.36 2.10
CA LYS A 31 -9.04 2.06 1.79
C LYS A 31 -10.45 2.28 1.24
N SER A 32 -10.80 1.60 0.16
CA SER A 32 -12.12 1.69 -0.47
C SER A 32 -12.67 0.32 -0.86
N LYS A 33 -14.00 0.19 -0.91
CA LYS A 33 -14.68 -1.01 -1.38
C LYS A 33 -15.86 -0.59 -2.25
N THR A 34 -15.71 -0.67 -3.57
CA THR A 34 -16.69 -0.10 -4.52
C THR A 34 -17.93 -0.97 -4.73
N GLY A 35 -17.84 -2.29 -4.48
CA GLY A 35 -18.96 -3.22 -4.63
C GLY A 35 -19.24 -4.00 -3.35
N LYS A 36 -20.50 -4.39 -3.12
CA LYS A 36 -20.94 -5.16 -1.94
C LYS A 36 -20.09 -6.44 -1.73
N HIS A 37 -19.84 -7.16 -2.83
CA HIS A 37 -19.07 -8.40 -2.85
C HIS A 37 -17.65 -8.24 -3.46
N GLY A 38 -17.25 -7.02 -3.80
CA GLY A 38 -15.93 -6.75 -4.36
C GLY A 38 -14.85 -6.73 -3.28
N SER A 39 -13.60 -6.95 -3.66
CA SER A 39 -12.45 -6.85 -2.75
C SER A 39 -12.22 -5.40 -2.32
N ALA A 40 -11.63 -5.23 -1.13
CA ALA A 40 -11.10 -3.93 -0.73
C ALA A 40 -9.91 -3.55 -1.61
N LYS A 41 -9.80 -2.27 -1.92
CA LYS A 41 -8.67 -1.65 -2.61
C LYS A 41 -8.00 -0.67 -1.67
N ALA A 42 -6.71 -0.43 -1.85
CA ALA A 42 -5.99 0.61 -1.14
C ALA A 42 -5.31 1.55 -2.13
N ARG A 43 -5.35 2.84 -1.83
CA ARG A 43 -4.59 3.88 -2.52
C ARG A 43 -3.51 4.36 -1.57
N VAL A 44 -2.26 4.20 -1.98
CA VAL A 44 -1.08 4.60 -1.19
C VAL A 44 -0.55 5.91 -1.76
N THR A 45 -0.28 6.86 -0.88
CA THR A 45 0.52 8.06 -1.19
C THR A 45 1.85 7.91 -0.46
N ALA A 46 2.97 8.06 -1.16
CA ALA A 46 4.33 7.85 -0.65
C ALA A 46 5.33 8.82 -1.29
#